data_AF-A0A929DXI0-F1
#
_entry.id   AF-A0A929DXI0-F1
#
_cell.length_a   1.000
_cell.length_b   1.000
_cell.length_c   1.000
_cell.angle_alpha   90.00
_cell.angle_beta   90.00
_cell.angle_gamma   90.00
#
_symmetry.space_group_name_H-M   'P 1'
#
loop_
_entity.id
_entity.type
_entity.pdbx_description
1 polymer ?
#
loop_
_entity_poly.entity_id
_entity_poly.type
_entity_poly.pdbx_seq_one_letter_code
_entity_poly.pdbx_strand_id
1 'polypeptide(L)' 'MRIELVFLGKTKEKYLATGIEDFTKRLSRYTRLEIKTIKDRHQQKNLTESQIKEKEGGDLLA' A
#
# COMPACT_ATOMS: atom_id res chain seq x y z
N MET A 1 -19.95 0.54 -3.36
CA MET A 1 -18.72 -0.19 -3.78
C MET A 1 -17.61 0.12 -2.79
N ARG A 2 -16.72 -0.83 -2.50
CA ARG A 2 -15.52 -0.62 -1.67
C ARG A 2 -14.30 -0.81 -2.56
N ILE A 3 -13.38 0.15 -2.53
CA ILE A 3 -12.11 0.11 -3.26
C ILE A 3 -11.02 0.04 -2.21
N GLU A 4 -10.19 -1.00 -2.28
CA GLU A 4 -9.07 -1.21 -1.38
C GLU A 4 -7.78 -1.09 -2.19
N LEU A 5 -6.93 -0.15 -1.80
CA LEU A 5 -5.67 0.17 -2.45
C LEU A 5 -4.54 -0.28 -1.52
N VAL A 6 -3.87 -1.37 -1.92
CA VAL A 6 -2.79 -1.96 -1.15
C VAL A 6 -1.47 -1.69 -1.84
N PHE A 7 -0.49 -1.16 -1.11
CA PHE A 7 0.85 -0.92 -1.65
C PHE A 7 1.95 -1.12 -0.60
N LEU A 8 3.15 -1.43 -1.11
CA LEU A 8 4.35 -1.63 -0.32
C LEU A 8 5.04 -0.28 -0.06
N GLY A 9 5.45 -0.05 1.19
CA GLY A 9 6.19 1.15 1.59
C GLY A 9 5.32 2.38 1.83
N LYS A 10 5.85 3.34 2.58
CA LYS A 10 5.13 4.59 2.93
C LYS A 10 5.41 5.68 1.91
N THR A 11 4.40 6.51 1.62
CA THR A 11 4.58 7.77 0.89
C THR A 11 5.53 8.69 1.65
N LYS A 12 6.72 8.95 1.09
CA LYS A 12 7.75 9.79 1.73
C LYS A 12 7.56 11.28 1.45
N GLU A 13 7.08 11.60 0.26
CA GLU A 13 6.91 12.98 -0.18
C GLU A 13 5.63 13.60 0.37
N LYS A 14 5.77 14.73 1.07
CA LYS A 14 4.64 15.41 1.72
C LYS A 14 3.59 15.89 0.70
N TYR A 15 4.02 16.39 -0.45
CA TYR A 15 3.10 16.88 -1.47
C TYR A 15 2.22 15.75 -2.06
N LEU A 16 2.78 14.53 -2.18
CA LEU A 16 2.02 13.35 -2.61
C LEU A 16 1.01 12.93 -1.55
N ALA A 17 1.41 12.92 -0.28
CA ALA A 17 0.49 12.60 0.82
C ALA A 17 -0.71 13.57 0.84
N THR A 18 -0.46 14.88 0.73
CA THR A 18 -1.52 15.88 0.66
C THR A 18 -2.42 15.70 -0.57
N GLY A 19 -1.84 15.40 -1.74
CA GLY A 19 -2.60 15.12 -2.95
C GLY A 19 -3.52 13.92 -2.79
N ILE A 20 -2.99 12.80 -2.28
CA ILE A 20 -3.76 11.58 -2.02
C ILE A 20 -4.94 11.87 -1.09
N GLU A 21 -4.73 12.66 -0.03
CA GLU A 21 -5.79 13.03 0.91
C GLU A 21 -6.90 13.85 0.25
N ASP A 22 -6.56 14.85 -0.60
CA ASP A 22 -7.55 15.64 -1.32
C ASP A 22 -8.40 14.78 -2.28
N PHE A 23 -7.77 13.89 -3.03
CA PHE A 23 -8.49 12.97 -3.91
C PHE A 23 -9.34 11.96 -3.13
N THR A 24 -8.81 11.39 -2.05
CA THR A 24 -9.53 10.46 -1.17
C THR A 24 -10.78 11.12 -0.58
N LYS A 25 -10.66 12.37 -0.13
CA LYS A 25 -11.79 13.13 0.40
C LYS A 25 -12.87 13.39 -0.64
N ARG A 26 -12.50 13.70 -1.88
CA ARG A 26 -13.44 13.86 -3.00
C ARG A 26 -14.14 12.55 -3.35
N LEU A 27 -13.41 11.44 -3.36
CA LEU A 27 -13.92 10.09 -3.67
C LEU A 27 -14.85 9.52 -2.59
N SER A 28 -14.70 9.94 -1.33
CA SER A 28 -15.49 9.46 -0.20
C SER A 28 -17.02 9.60 -0.38
N ARG A 29 -17.47 10.55 -1.21
CA ARG A 29 -18.90 10.76 -1.52
C ARG A 29 -19.49 9.66 -2.41
N TYR A 30 -18.65 8.95 -3.16
CA TYR A 30 -19.08 7.99 -4.18
C TYR A 30 -18.72 6.55 -3.81
N THR A 31 -17.61 6.37 -3.10
CA THR A 31 -17.09 5.05 -2.75
C THR A 31 -16.30 5.09 -1.46
N ARG A 32 -16.26 3.95 -0.77
CA ARG A 32 -15.38 3.77 0.38
C ARG A 32 -13.99 3.37 -0.14
N LEU A 33 -13.04 4.29 -0.03
CA LEU A 33 -11.63 4.06 -0.37
C LEU A 33 -10.87 3.73 0.91
N GLU A 34 -10.21 2.58 0.94
CA GLU A 34 -9.30 2.18 2.02
C GLU A 34 -7.90 1.99 1.45
N ILE A 35 -6.92 2.62 2.11
CA ILE A 35 -5.52 2.58 1.69
C ILE A 35 -4.74 1.80 2.75
N LYS A 36 -4.25 0.61 2.39
CA LYS A 36 -3.47 -0.27 3.27
C LYS A 36 -2.00 -0.24 2.85
N THR A 37 -1.15 0.24 3.74
CA THR A 37 0.31 0.26 3.52
C THR A 37 0.96 -0.93 4.20
N ILE A 38 1.64 -1.77 3.41
CA ILE A 38 2.42 -2.90 3.90
C ILE A 38 3.88 -2.45 4.04
N LYS A 39 4.58 -2.91 5.09
CA LYS A 39 6.00 -2.62 5.26
C LYS A 39 6.80 -3.41 4.22
N ASP A 40 7.61 -2.69 3.45
CA ASP A 40 8.62 -3.28 2.57
C ASP A 40 9.60 -4.13 3.41
N ARG A 41 9.77 -5.39 3.03
CA ARG A 41 10.81 -6.25 3.59
C ARG A 41 12.07 -6.08 2.76
N HIS A 42 12.78 -4.98 3.01
CA HIS A 42 14.14 -4.79 2.48
C HIS A 42 14.97 -6.05 2.71
N GLN A 43 15.59 -6.54 1.63
CA GLN A 43 16.46 -7.72 1.53
C GLN A 43 16.96 -8.21 2.89
N GLN A 44 16.21 -9.14 3.51
CA GLN A 44 16.80 -9.94 4.57
C GLN A 44 17.92 -10.73 3.90
N LYS A 45 19.15 -10.63 4.41
CA LYS A 45 20.38 -11.21 3.82
C LYS A 45 20.29 -12.70 3.46
N ASN A 46 19.25 -13.40 3.92
CA ASN A 46 19.04 -14.83 3.75
C ASN A 46 17.81 -15.19 2.89
N LEU A 47 17.13 -14.23 2.24
CA LEU A 47 15.96 -14.51 1.38
C LEU A 47 16.27 -14.18 -0.08
N THR A 48 15.90 -15.10 -0.96
CA THR A 48 15.90 -14.85 -2.41
C THR A 48 14.76 -13.92 -2.79
N GLU A 49 14.87 -13.21 -3.91
CA GLU A 49 13.81 -12.32 -4.41
C GLU A 49 12.46 -13.03 -4.57
N SER A 50 12.47 -14.30 -5.00
CA SER A 50 11.25 -15.11 -5.12
C SER A 50 10.55 -15.32 -3.77
N GLN A 51 11.32 -15.61 -2.72
CA GLN A 51 10.79 -15.79 -1.37
C GLN A 51 10.31 -14.49 -0.75
N ILE A 52 10.92 -13.36 -1.11
CA ILE A 52 10.45 -12.03 -0.69
C ILE A 52 9.07 -11.77 -1.31
N LYS A 53 8.94 -11.96 -2.63
CA LYS A 53 7.67 -11.78 -3.35
C LYS A 53 6.57 -12.71 -2.85
N GLU A 54 6.89 -13.96 -2.53
CA GLU A 54 5.91 -14.91 -1.99
C GLU A 54 5.39 -14.50 -0.61
N LYS A 55 6.29 -14.02 0.27
CA LYS A 55 5.91 -13.53 1.59
C LYS A 55 5.14 -12.20 1.52
N GLU A 56 5.54 -11.28 0.65
CA GLU A 56 4.79 -10.04 0.39
C GLU A 56 3.41 -10.34 -0.22
N GLY A 57 3.31 -11.34 -1.10
CA GLY A 57 2.05 -11.83 -1.63
C GLY A 57 1.13 -12.39 -0.55
N GLY A 58 1.70 -13.13 0.42
CA GLY A 58 0.98 -13.57 1.62
C GLY A 58 0.44 -12.40 2.45
N ASP A 59 1.27 -11.37 2.69
CA ASP A 59 0.88 -10.18 3.44
C ASP A 59 -0.18 -9.32 2.69
N LEU A 60 -0.21 -9.40 1.35
CA LEU A 60 -1.21 -8.72 0.49
C LEU A 60 -2.58 -9.40 0.54
N LEU A 61 -2.62 -10.73 0.62
CA LEU A 61 -3.85 -11.54 0.59
C LEU A 61 -4.45 -11.80 1.99
N ALA A 62 -3.72 -11.48 3.06
CA ALA A 62 -4.14 -11.60 4.46
C ALA A 62 -4.86 -10.35 4.99
#